data_AF-A0A7K3SC23-F1
#
_entry.id   AF-A0A7K3SC23-F1
#
_cell.length_a   1.000
_cell.length_b   1.000
_cell.length_c   1.000
_cell.angle_alpha   90.00
_cell.angle_beta   90.00
_cell.angle_gamma   90.00
#
_symmetry.space_group_name_H-M   'P 1'
#
loop_
_entity.id
_entity.type
_entity.pdbx_description
1 polymer ?
#
loop_
_entity_poly.entity_id
_entity_poly.type
_entity_poly.pdbx_seq_one_letter_code
_entity_poly.pdbx_strand_id
1 'polypeptide(L)'
;LGQGVLVVALAVVARGLYRRTPEPRTVLYGLGGPAVAMLACALGGVMTGGVAQRVADWLDGPGTPGMGREADIAGPPVLLSWQASVIPVLLLLLLVPVLVLVVRTARTARRLGPVIETEYAPEPPDEGRTRRIARIRATAALTDSAPWIVGVVSAATLLLGTGAIAGSWYSDQVPGRAADGSGPLLESFADAAQSTGSWLIGFGFILFVAGGRRAYKDASARRTIGILWDVGTFWPRAAHPFAPPCYAERAVPDLASRMSAWTSTTPRGRLVISGHSQGSVLAASAVWQLPDATRRRVALLTYGSPLERLYGRWFPAYFGPGPLLGLHRSVHCWRNLWRATDPIGGPVRIGADPDPGVDRGPLKDPLAYGRTTRLPLPEPILGHSDYQADPAFADARADLLEELGPLVPRQAEARTQKGTSGRSSG
;
A
#
# COMPACT_ATOMS: atom_id res chain seq x y z
N LEU A 1 -8.71 -17.94 22.54
CA LEU A 1 -10.15 -17.54 22.52
C LEU A 1 -10.34 -16.02 22.65
N GLY A 2 -9.90 -15.37 23.73
CA GLY A 2 -10.17 -13.93 23.96
C GLY A 2 -9.81 -13.00 22.79
N GLN A 3 -8.62 -13.17 22.19
CA GLN A 3 -8.22 -12.41 20.98
C GLN A 3 -9.20 -12.59 19.81
N GLY A 4 -9.66 -13.82 19.56
CA GLY A 4 -10.62 -14.10 18.48
C GLY A 4 -11.97 -13.44 18.71
N VAL A 5 -12.47 -13.47 19.96
CA VAL A 5 -13.73 -12.78 20.34
C VAL A 5 -13.59 -11.27 20.14
N LEU A 6 -12.46 -10.68 20.53
CA LEU A 6 -12.20 -9.25 20.32
C LEU A 6 -12.14 -8.88 18.83
N VAL A 7 -11.49 -9.70 18.00
CA VAL A 7 -11.46 -9.51 16.53
C VAL A 7 -12.87 -9.57 15.93
N VAL A 8 -13.70 -10.54 16.35
CA VAL A 8 -15.08 -10.66 15.89
C VAL A 8 -15.93 -9.47 16.35
N ALA A 9 -15.81 -9.05 17.61
CA ALA A 9 -16.48 -7.86 18.12
C ALA A 9 -16.07 -6.60 17.34
N LEU A 10 -14.76 -6.44 17.08
CA LEU A 10 -14.24 -5.34 16.25
C LEU A 10 -14.81 -5.40 14.82
N ALA A 11 -14.92 -6.58 14.23
CA ALA A 11 -15.53 -6.77 12.91
C ALA A 11 -17.02 -6.35 12.88
N VAL A 12 -17.78 -6.71 13.91
CA VAL A 12 -19.20 -6.31 14.06
C VAL A 12 -19.32 -4.79 14.19
N VAL A 13 -18.52 -4.16 15.05
CA VAL A 13 -18.51 -2.70 15.24
C VAL A 13 -18.12 -1.99 13.94
N ALA A 14 -17.02 -2.41 13.30
CA ALA A 14 -16.54 -1.82 12.06
C ALA A 14 -17.57 -1.94 10.94
N ARG A 15 -18.23 -3.11 10.81
CA ARG A 15 -19.31 -3.30 9.84
C ARG A 15 -20.52 -2.43 10.15
N GLY A 16 -20.86 -2.25 11.42
CA GLY A 16 -21.92 -1.36 11.87
C GLY A 16 -21.65 0.10 11.52
N LEU A 17 -20.44 0.59 11.77
CA LEU A 17 -20.00 1.94 11.38
C LEU A 17 -20.05 2.13 9.87
N TYR A 18 -19.50 1.17 9.10
CA TYR A 18 -19.54 1.22 7.64
C TYR A 18 -20.97 1.27 7.08
N ARG A 19 -21.93 0.56 7.68
CA ARG A 19 -23.33 0.60 7.23
C ARG A 19 -23.98 1.96 7.42
N ARG A 20 -23.54 2.74 8.42
CA ARG A 20 -24.10 4.08 8.72
C ARG A 20 -23.49 5.16 7.82
N THR A 21 -22.20 5.05 7.52
CA THR A 21 -21.48 6.00 6.67
C THR A 21 -20.68 5.21 5.62
N PRO A 22 -21.36 4.65 4.60
CA PRO A 22 -20.71 3.81 3.61
C PRO A 22 -19.83 4.66 2.70
N GLU A 23 -18.55 4.30 2.66
CA GLU A 23 -17.58 4.87 1.74
C GLU A 23 -17.16 3.77 0.74
N PRO A 24 -17.64 3.78 -0.52
CA PRO A 24 -17.62 2.64 -1.43
C PRO A 24 -16.25 1.97 -1.64
N ARG A 25 -15.17 2.75 -1.57
CA ARG A 25 -13.80 2.26 -1.86
C ARG A 25 -13.05 1.78 -0.61
N THR A 26 -13.66 1.90 0.56
CA THR A 26 -13.10 1.41 1.82
C THR A 26 -12.76 -0.06 1.74
N VAL A 27 -11.57 -0.43 2.22
CA VAL A 27 -11.10 -1.81 2.26
C VAL A 27 -12.10 -2.72 2.95
N LEU A 28 -12.47 -3.79 2.24
CA LEU A 28 -13.34 -4.87 2.75
C LEU A 28 -14.63 -4.35 3.42
N TYR A 29 -15.21 -3.25 2.91
CA TYR A 29 -16.43 -2.66 3.46
C TYR A 29 -16.31 -2.34 4.97
N GLY A 30 -15.14 -1.81 5.37
CA GLY A 30 -14.81 -1.44 6.75
C GLY A 30 -14.08 -2.54 7.55
N LEU A 31 -13.93 -3.75 7.00
CA LEU A 31 -13.30 -4.87 7.71
C LEU A 31 -11.77 -4.89 7.63
N GLY A 32 -11.13 -3.89 7.01
CA GLY A 32 -9.67 -3.81 6.91
C GLY A 32 -8.95 -3.88 8.27
N GLY A 33 -9.39 -3.08 9.24
CA GLY A 33 -8.84 -3.10 10.61
C GLY A 33 -8.95 -4.46 11.31
N PRO A 34 -10.16 -5.04 11.44
CA PRO A 34 -10.35 -6.38 11.99
C PRO A 34 -9.53 -7.44 11.26
N ALA A 35 -9.45 -7.36 9.92
CA ALA A 35 -8.70 -8.33 9.13
C ALA A 35 -7.20 -8.30 9.46
N VAL A 36 -6.62 -7.09 9.53
CA VAL A 36 -5.21 -6.90 9.94
C VAL A 36 -4.98 -7.33 11.38
N ALA A 37 -5.91 -7.04 12.29
CA ALA A 37 -5.83 -7.48 13.68
C ALA A 37 -5.80 -9.01 13.80
N MET A 38 -6.65 -9.73 13.06
CA MET A 38 -6.64 -11.19 13.00
C MET A 38 -5.29 -11.73 12.52
N LEU A 39 -4.75 -11.16 11.44
CA LEU A 39 -3.46 -11.57 10.90
C LEU A 39 -2.32 -11.28 11.87
N ALA A 40 -2.37 -10.15 12.58
CA ALA A 40 -1.41 -9.80 13.62
C ALA A 40 -1.47 -10.78 14.79
N CYS A 41 -2.66 -11.16 15.26
CA CYS A 41 -2.82 -12.19 16.30
C CYS A 41 -2.28 -13.54 15.85
N ALA A 42 -2.56 -13.95 14.61
CA ALA A 42 -2.05 -15.22 14.07
C ALA A 42 -0.53 -15.22 13.94
N LEU A 43 0.05 -14.13 13.42
CA LEU A 43 1.49 -13.96 13.35
C LEU A 43 2.13 -14.02 14.74
N GLY A 44 1.55 -13.33 15.72
CA GLY A 44 1.97 -13.40 17.11
C GLY A 44 1.94 -14.84 17.65
N GLY A 45 0.84 -15.56 17.41
CA GLY A 45 0.70 -16.96 17.82
C GLY A 45 1.75 -17.88 17.20
N VAL A 46 1.99 -17.77 15.88
CA VAL A 46 3.03 -18.55 15.18
C VAL A 46 4.43 -18.23 15.73
N MET A 47 4.73 -16.95 15.96
CA MET A 47 6.04 -16.54 16.47
C MET A 47 6.27 -17.01 17.91
N THR A 48 5.29 -16.83 18.80
CA THR A 48 5.35 -17.33 20.18
C THR A 48 5.45 -18.85 20.22
N GLY A 49 4.62 -19.55 19.43
CA GLY A 49 4.62 -21.00 19.34
C GLY A 49 5.95 -21.55 18.84
N GLY A 50 6.51 -20.94 17.78
CA GLY A 50 7.81 -21.34 17.24
C GLY A 50 8.97 -21.15 18.20
N VAL A 51 9.00 -20.02 18.94
CA VAL A 51 10.02 -19.79 19.98
C VAL A 51 9.87 -20.80 21.12
N ALA A 52 8.65 -20.99 21.64
CA ALA A 52 8.40 -21.94 22.72
C ALA A 52 8.81 -23.37 22.33
N GLN A 53 8.44 -23.80 21.12
CA GLN A 53 8.79 -25.13 20.62
C GLN A 53 10.30 -25.28 20.43
N ARG A 54 10.99 -24.29 19.84
CA ARG A 54 12.45 -24.37 19.64
C ARG A 54 13.24 -24.35 20.94
N VAL A 55 12.78 -23.59 21.94
CA VAL A 55 13.41 -23.59 23.27
C VAL A 55 13.18 -24.93 23.95
N ALA A 56 11.98 -25.52 23.84
CA ALA A 56 11.71 -26.86 24.36
C ALA A 56 12.58 -27.93 23.67
N ASP A 57 12.63 -27.93 22.33
CA ASP A 57 13.49 -28.85 21.55
C ASP A 57 14.98 -28.73 21.95
N TRP A 58 15.46 -27.52 22.25
CA TRP A 58 16.84 -27.29 22.68
C TRP A 58 17.12 -27.80 24.10
N LEU A 59 16.16 -27.64 25.02
CA LEU A 59 16.29 -28.09 26.41
C LEU A 59 16.16 -29.63 26.54
N ASP A 60 15.35 -30.27 25.69
CA ASP A 60 15.07 -31.71 25.72
C ASP A 60 16.19 -32.56 25.05
N GLY A 61 17.18 -31.92 24.43
CA GLY A 61 18.38 -32.58 23.89
C GLY A 61 18.07 -33.56 22.74
N PRO A 62 18.46 -34.85 22.83
CA PRO A 62 18.13 -35.86 21.82
C PRO A 62 16.68 -36.37 21.92
N GLY A 63 15.93 -35.96 22.95
CA GLY A 63 14.51 -36.24 23.09
C GLY A 63 13.67 -35.52 22.03
N THR A 64 12.48 -36.05 21.75
CA THR A 64 11.46 -35.34 20.98
C THR A 64 10.36 -34.87 21.95
N PRO A 65 10.23 -33.56 22.23
CA PRO A 65 9.31 -33.07 23.25
C PRO A 65 7.88 -33.60 23.05
N GLY A 66 7.33 -34.28 24.06
CA GLY A 66 5.96 -34.82 24.04
C GLY A 66 5.74 -36.09 23.22
N MET A 67 6.80 -36.72 22.70
CA MET A 67 6.74 -38.00 22.01
C MET A 67 7.70 -39.00 22.66
N GLY A 68 7.14 -39.95 23.43
CA GLY A 68 7.87 -41.09 24.00
C GLY A 68 7.96 -41.06 25.53
N ARG A 69 8.29 -42.22 26.11
CA ARG A 69 8.48 -42.41 27.56
C ARG A 69 9.78 -41.79 28.11
N GLU A 70 10.64 -41.27 27.24
CA GLU A 70 11.97 -40.73 27.55
C GLU A 70 12.08 -39.20 27.38
N ALA A 71 10.98 -38.49 27.13
CA ALA A 71 10.99 -37.03 27.07
C ALA A 71 10.94 -36.44 28.49
N ASP A 72 11.98 -35.70 28.89
CA ASP A 72 12.09 -35.07 30.21
C ASP A 72 11.18 -33.82 30.30
N ILE A 73 10.81 -33.24 29.16
CA ILE A 73 9.91 -32.10 29.04
C ILE A 73 8.58 -32.53 28.41
N ALA A 74 7.48 -32.21 29.10
CA ALA A 74 6.15 -32.28 28.51
C ALA A 74 6.13 -31.42 27.23
N GLY A 75 5.86 -32.05 26.08
CA GLY A 75 5.94 -31.39 24.78
C GLY A 75 5.08 -30.13 24.64
N PRO A 76 5.15 -29.44 23.48
CA PRO A 76 4.43 -28.19 23.28
C PRO A 76 2.93 -28.37 23.58
N PRO A 77 2.26 -27.37 24.20
CA PRO A 77 0.82 -27.43 24.45
C PRO A 77 0.06 -27.91 23.22
N VAL A 78 -0.93 -28.79 23.41
CA VAL A 78 -1.72 -29.41 22.32
C VAL A 78 -2.22 -28.37 21.32
N LEU A 79 -2.65 -27.21 21.80
CA LEU A 79 -3.08 -26.08 20.99
C LEU A 79 -2.02 -25.62 19.96
N LEU A 80 -0.73 -25.62 20.31
CA LEU A 80 0.34 -25.25 19.39
C LEU A 80 0.50 -26.27 18.26
N SER A 81 0.34 -27.56 18.54
CA SER A 81 0.35 -28.61 17.51
C SER A 81 -0.83 -28.47 16.55
N TRP A 82 -2.02 -28.14 17.05
CA TRP A 82 -3.16 -27.80 16.22
C TRP A 82 -2.92 -26.55 15.36
N GLN A 83 -2.35 -25.49 15.93
CA GLN A 83 -1.99 -24.29 15.17
C GLN A 83 -0.92 -24.56 14.11
N ALA A 84 0.07 -25.40 14.40
CA ALA A 84 1.07 -25.81 13.42
C ALA A 84 0.41 -26.56 12.24
N SER A 85 -0.49 -27.50 12.52
CA SER A 85 -1.19 -28.28 11.50
C SER A 85 -2.06 -27.45 10.55
N VAL A 86 -2.49 -26.25 10.98
CA VAL A 86 -3.24 -25.31 10.16
C VAL A 86 -2.40 -24.72 9.03
N ILE A 87 -1.08 -24.59 9.20
CA ILE A 87 -0.21 -23.87 8.25
C ILE A 87 -0.19 -24.55 6.87
N PRO A 88 0.08 -25.86 6.71
CA PRO A 88 0.01 -26.52 5.41
C PRO A 88 -1.36 -26.41 4.75
N VAL A 89 -2.43 -26.55 5.55
CA VAL A 89 -3.82 -26.43 5.07
C VAL A 89 -4.08 -25.01 4.54
N LEU A 90 -3.65 -23.98 5.27
CA LEU A 90 -3.73 -22.60 4.84
C LEU A 90 -2.95 -22.38 3.53
N LEU A 91 -1.72 -22.88 3.42
CA LEU A 91 -0.92 -22.74 2.21
C LEU A 91 -1.59 -23.39 0.99
N LEU A 92 -2.18 -24.58 1.15
CA LEU A 92 -2.94 -25.25 0.10
C LEU A 92 -4.18 -24.44 -0.30
N LEU A 93 -4.93 -23.91 0.67
CA LEU A 93 -6.09 -23.05 0.40
C LEU A 93 -5.69 -21.76 -0.34
N LEU A 94 -4.50 -21.21 -0.06
CA LEU A 94 -3.98 -20.02 -0.73
C LEU A 94 -3.53 -20.26 -2.17
N LEU A 95 -3.37 -21.51 -2.62
CA LEU A 95 -3.10 -21.80 -4.04
C LEU A 95 -4.27 -21.36 -4.94
N VAL A 96 -5.51 -21.45 -4.44
CA VAL A 96 -6.72 -21.05 -5.18
C VAL A 96 -6.73 -19.54 -5.50
N PRO A 97 -6.64 -18.60 -4.52
CA PRO A 97 -6.59 -17.18 -4.82
C PRO A 97 -5.36 -16.81 -5.66
N VAL A 98 -4.21 -17.46 -5.46
CA VAL A 98 -3.02 -17.26 -6.31
C VAL A 98 -3.34 -17.63 -7.76
N LEU A 99 -3.91 -18.80 -8.01
CA LEU A 99 -4.29 -19.24 -9.36
C LEU A 99 -5.31 -18.28 -9.99
N VAL A 100 -6.32 -17.84 -9.23
CA VAL A 100 -7.32 -16.86 -9.69
C VAL A 100 -6.64 -15.56 -10.12
N LEU A 101 -5.70 -15.04 -9.31
CA LEU A 101 -4.97 -13.81 -9.64
C LEU A 101 -4.05 -13.98 -10.85
N VAL A 102 -3.35 -15.11 -10.97
CA VAL A 102 -2.51 -15.43 -12.14
C VAL A 102 -3.37 -15.48 -13.41
N VAL A 103 -4.47 -16.22 -13.39
CA VAL A 103 -5.38 -16.35 -14.54
C VAL A 103 -6.02 -15.01 -14.88
N ARG A 104 -6.49 -14.25 -13.90
CA ARG A 104 -7.08 -12.92 -14.10
C ARG A 104 -6.06 -11.94 -14.69
N THR A 105 -4.82 -11.96 -14.21
CA THR A 105 -3.74 -11.09 -14.70
C THR A 105 -3.35 -11.45 -16.12
N ALA A 106 -3.22 -12.75 -16.42
CA ALA A 106 -2.93 -13.23 -17.77
C ALA A 106 -4.06 -12.86 -18.75
N ARG A 107 -5.33 -13.01 -18.36
CA ARG A 107 -6.48 -12.58 -19.15
C ARG A 107 -6.51 -11.07 -19.37
N THR A 108 -6.21 -10.30 -18.33
CA THR A 108 -6.14 -8.82 -18.41
C THR A 108 -5.03 -8.37 -19.35
N ALA A 109 -3.84 -8.95 -19.23
CA ALA A 109 -2.71 -8.68 -20.12
C ALA A 109 -3.06 -8.99 -21.59
N ARG A 110 -3.75 -10.10 -21.86
CA ARG A 110 -4.23 -10.42 -23.22
C ARG A 110 -5.23 -9.39 -23.75
N ARG A 111 -6.17 -8.93 -22.90
CA ARG A 111 -7.17 -7.91 -23.28
C ARG A 111 -6.54 -6.52 -23.51
N LEU A 112 -5.44 -6.22 -22.83
CA LEU A 112 -4.75 -4.93 -22.96
C LEU A 112 -3.88 -4.83 -24.22
N GLY A 113 -3.53 -5.96 -24.87
CA GLY A 113 -2.69 -5.95 -26.08
C GLY A 113 -3.24 -5.02 -27.19
N PRO A 114 -4.48 -5.23 -27.66
CA PRO A 114 -5.08 -4.36 -28.68
C PRO A 114 -5.23 -2.90 -28.25
N VAL A 115 -5.47 -2.64 -26.95
CA VAL A 115 -5.55 -1.28 -26.40
C VAL A 115 -4.20 -0.57 -26.51
N ILE A 116 -3.11 -1.28 -26.21
CA ILE A 116 -1.74 -0.74 -26.31
C ILE A 116 -1.37 -0.51 -27.78
N GLU A 117 -1.70 -1.43 -28.68
CA GLU A 117 -1.47 -1.25 -30.12
C GLU A 117 -2.23 -0.02 -30.65
N THR A 118 -3.45 0.20 -30.20
CA THR A 118 -4.24 1.40 -30.57
C THR A 118 -3.66 2.68 -29.98
N GLU A 119 -3.25 2.67 -28.70
CA GLU A 119 -2.71 3.85 -27.99
C GLU A 119 -1.37 4.33 -28.56
N TYR A 120 -0.54 3.39 -29.00
CA TYR A 120 0.80 3.66 -29.49
C TYR A 120 0.91 3.70 -31.01
N ALA A 121 -0.05 3.10 -31.74
CA ALA A 121 -0.02 2.95 -33.20
C ALA A 121 1.39 2.57 -33.73
N PRO A 122 1.95 1.43 -33.29
CA PRO A 122 3.35 1.12 -33.53
C PRO A 122 3.65 0.81 -34.99
N GLU A 123 4.68 1.46 -35.54
CA GLU A 123 5.21 1.18 -36.89
C GLU A 123 6.73 0.91 -36.81
N PRO A 124 7.20 -0.33 -37.07
CA PRO A 124 6.44 -1.57 -37.27
C PRO A 124 5.85 -2.13 -35.94
N PRO A 125 4.83 -3.00 -36.01
CA PRO A 125 4.32 -3.72 -34.84
C PRO A 125 5.38 -4.62 -34.20
N ASP A 126 5.41 -4.68 -32.86
CA ASP A 126 6.25 -5.59 -32.08
C ASP A 126 5.40 -6.29 -31.01
N GLU A 127 4.92 -7.49 -31.30
CA GLU A 127 4.06 -8.23 -30.38
C GLU A 127 4.74 -8.50 -29.01
N GLY A 128 6.05 -8.71 -28.99
CA GLY A 128 6.80 -8.99 -27.76
C GLY A 128 6.78 -7.80 -26.83
N ARG A 129 6.97 -6.59 -27.38
CA ARG A 129 6.92 -5.35 -26.62
C ARG A 129 5.51 -4.98 -26.18
N THR A 130 4.49 -5.15 -27.04
CA THR A 130 3.08 -4.99 -26.65
C THR A 130 2.72 -5.91 -25.48
N ARG A 131 3.06 -7.21 -25.58
CA ARG A 131 2.82 -8.18 -24.50
C ARG A 131 3.53 -7.79 -23.20
N ARG A 132 4.74 -7.23 -23.28
CA ARG A 132 5.49 -6.76 -22.10
C ARG A 132 4.80 -5.58 -21.41
N ILE A 133 4.42 -4.55 -22.16
CA ILE A 133 3.70 -3.37 -21.63
C ILE A 133 2.36 -3.82 -21.02
N ALA A 134 1.62 -4.69 -21.72
CA ALA A 134 0.34 -5.21 -21.28
C ALA A 134 0.47 -6.01 -19.97
N ARG A 135 1.50 -6.84 -19.86
CA ARG A 135 1.80 -7.60 -18.64
C ARG A 135 2.15 -6.68 -17.48
N ILE A 136 2.93 -5.62 -17.70
CA ILE A 136 3.29 -4.66 -16.64
C ILE A 136 2.06 -3.89 -16.17
N ARG A 137 1.22 -3.36 -17.07
CA ARG A 137 -0.05 -2.70 -16.70
C ARG A 137 -0.99 -3.66 -15.95
N ALA A 138 -1.13 -4.89 -16.41
CA ALA A 138 -1.95 -5.90 -15.72
C ALA A 138 -1.40 -6.28 -14.34
N THR A 139 -0.07 -6.38 -14.20
CA THR A 139 0.60 -6.67 -12.92
C THR A 139 0.50 -5.48 -11.98
N ALA A 140 0.59 -4.24 -12.47
CA ALA A 140 0.39 -3.04 -11.67
C ALA A 140 -1.02 -2.97 -11.07
N ALA A 141 -2.03 -3.45 -11.79
CA ALA A 141 -3.40 -3.56 -11.29
C ALA A 141 -3.60 -4.64 -10.20
N LEU A 142 -2.63 -5.54 -9.97
CA LEU A 142 -2.73 -6.54 -8.90
C LEU A 142 -2.80 -5.93 -7.51
N THR A 143 -2.15 -4.77 -7.29
CA THR A 143 -2.20 -4.06 -6.01
C THR A 143 -3.64 -3.73 -5.60
N ASP A 144 -4.54 -3.52 -6.56
CA ASP A 144 -5.95 -3.25 -6.27
C ASP A 144 -6.68 -4.44 -5.64
N SER A 145 -6.14 -5.65 -5.84
CA SER A 145 -6.65 -6.90 -5.27
C SER A 145 -6.08 -7.22 -3.88
N ALA A 146 -5.08 -6.47 -3.39
CA ALA A 146 -4.45 -6.72 -2.09
C ALA A 146 -5.47 -6.75 -0.92
N PRO A 147 -6.46 -5.84 -0.84
CA PRO A 147 -7.54 -5.93 0.15
C PRO A 147 -8.30 -7.25 0.14
N TRP A 148 -8.62 -7.78 -1.05
CA TRP A 148 -9.33 -9.05 -1.17
C TRP A 148 -8.48 -10.23 -0.66
N ILE A 149 -7.19 -10.24 -1.00
CA ILE A 149 -6.24 -11.26 -0.49
C ILE A 149 -6.18 -11.20 1.04
N VAL A 150 -6.03 -10.00 1.62
CA VAL A 150 -6.03 -9.82 3.08
C VAL A 150 -7.32 -10.37 3.69
N GLY A 151 -8.48 -10.10 3.08
CA GLY A 151 -9.76 -10.63 3.53
C GLY A 151 -9.83 -12.16 3.49
N VAL A 152 -9.39 -12.78 2.38
CA VAL A 152 -9.37 -14.25 2.22
C VAL A 152 -8.43 -14.90 3.24
N VAL A 153 -7.20 -14.40 3.35
CA VAL A 153 -6.20 -14.94 4.30
C VAL A 153 -6.68 -14.75 5.73
N SER A 154 -7.28 -13.61 6.05
CA SER A 154 -7.81 -13.32 7.39
C SER A 154 -8.99 -14.23 7.75
N ALA A 155 -9.95 -14.41 6.84
CA ALA A 155 -11.08 -15.30 7.04
C ALA A 155 -10.64 -16.76 7.18
N ALA A 156 -9.74 -17.23 6.32
CA ALA A 156 -9.18 -18.58 6.42
C ALA A 156 -8.43 -18.78 7.75
N THR A 157 -7.61 -17.81 8.15
CA THR A 157 -6.90 -17.81 9.44
C THR A 157 -7.87 -17.88 10.62
N LEU A 158 -8.96 -17.09 10.60
CA LEU A 158 -9.98 -17.11 11.66
C LEU A 158 -10.69 -18.47 11.73
N LEU A 159 -11.10 -19.02 10.59
CA LEU A 159 -11.81 -20.30 10.51
C LEU A 159 -10.92 -21.45 10.98
N LEU A 160 -9.72 -21.57 10.42
CA LEU A 160 -8.78 -22.63 10.76
C LEU A 160 -8.27 -22.48 12.20
N GLY A 161 -8.02 -21.26 12.66
CA GLY A 161 -7.65 -20.99 14.05
C GLY A 161 -8.76 -21.34 15.05
N THR A 162 -10.02 -21.11 14.69
CA THR A 162 -11.17 -21.56 15.49
C THR A 162 -11.25 -23.07 15.51
N GLY A 163 -11.05 -23.74 14.37
CA GLY A 163 -10.96 -25.19 14.28
C GLY A 163 -9.83 -25.77 15.14
N ALA A 164 -8.66 -25.14 15.14
CA ALA A 164 -7.53 -25.54 15.99
C ALA A 164 -7.85 -25.44 17.49
N ILE A 165 -8.54 -24.37 17.92
CA ILE A 165 -8.97 -24.21 19.31
C ILE A 165 -10.01 -25.28 19.67
N ALA A 166 -11.04 -25.47 18.82
CA ALA A 166 -12.10 -26.43 19.06
C ALA A 166 -11.57 -27.87 19.09
N GLY A 167 -10.71 -28.23 18.13
CA GLY A 167 -10.04 -29.52 18.06
C GLY A 167 -9.21 -29.78 19.32
N SER A 168 -8.36 -28.82 19.70
CA SER A 168 -7.55 -28.91 20.92
C SER A 168 -8.39 -29.10 22.19
N TRP A 169 -9.54 -28.43 22.31
CA TRP A 169 -10.40 -28.54 23.50
C TRP A 169 -11.22 -29.82 23.54
N TYR A 170 -11.68 -30.29 22.38
CA TYR A 170 -12.52 -31.47 22.31
C TYR A 170 -11.70 -32.76 22.46
N SER A 171 -10.54 -32.83 21.81
CA SER A 171 -9.73 -34.06 21.83
C SER A 171 -8.77 -34.14 23.01
N ASP A 172 -8.32 -32.99 23.55
CA ASP A 172 -7.16 -32.87 24.45
C ASP A 172 -5.91 -33.62 23.93
N GLN A 173 -5.86 -33.83 22.62
CA GLN A 173 -4.85 -34.60 21.91
C GLN A 173 -4.36 -33.85 20.68
N VAL A 174 -3.12 -34.11 20.30
CA VAL A 174 -2.53 -33.57 19.06
C VAL A 174 -3.30 -34.05 17.82
N PRO A 175 -3.33 -33.29 16.71
CA PRO A 175 -4.13 -33.60 15.52
C PRO A 175 -4.03 -35.04 15.02
N GLY A 176 -2.81 -35.60 14.97
CA GLY A 176 -2.57 -36.98 14.53
C GLY A 176 -3.36 -38.00 15.35
N ARG A 177 -3.15 -38.00 16.67
CA ARG A 177 -3.86 -38.91 17.60
C ARG A 177 -5.36 -38.67 17.66
N ALA A 178 -5.77 -37.40 17.54
CA ALA A 178 -7.20 -37.05 17.52
C ALA A 178 -7.92 -37.60 16.28
N ALA A 179 -7.19 -37.94 15.21
CA ALA A 179 -7.72 -38.55 14.02
C ALA A 179 -7.70 -40.09 14.07
N ASP A 180 -7.13 -40.73 15.09
CA ASP A 180 -7.08 -42.18 15.21
C ASP A 180 -8.50 -42.80 15.17
N GLY A 181 -8.71 -43.76 14.28
CA GLY A 181 -10.00 -44.43 14.09
C GLY A 181 -10.99 -43.66 13.20
N SER A 182 -10.59 -42.53 12.62
CA SER A 182 -11.42 -41.75 11.67
C SER A 182 -11.26 -42.19 10.20
N GLY A 183 -10.34 -43.12 9.94
CA GLY A 183 -10.08 -43.73 8.63
C GLY A 183 -8.70 -43.35 8.09
N PRO A 184 -8.09 -44.22 7.26
CA PRO A 184 -6.66 -44.17 6.94
C PRO A 184 -6.24 -42.89 6.20
N LEU A 185 -7.15 -42.29 5.42
CA LEU A 185 -6.88 -41.04 4.70
C LEU A 185 -6.83 -39.83 5.64
N LEU A 186 -7.74 -39.75 6.61
CA LEU A 186 -7.82 -38.61 7.52
C LEU A 186 -6.69 -38.65 8.55
N GLU A 187 -6.37 -39.85 9.06
CA GLU A 187 -5.20 -40.11 9.91
C GLU A 187 -3.90 -39.66 9.22
N SER A 188 -3.64 -40.19 8.02
CA SER A 188 -2.43 -39.85 7.25
C SER A 188 -2.34 -38.35 6.96
N PHE A 189 -3.47 -37.70 6.66
CA PHE A 189 -3.50 -36.26 6.42
C PHE A 189 -3.23 -35.45 7.69
N ALA A 190 -3.83 -35.81 8.82
CA ALA A 190 -3.63 -35.13 10.10
C ALA A 190 -2.17 -35.21 10.57
N ASP A 191 -1.57 -36.40 10.47
CA ASP A 191 -0.15 -36.63 10.77
C ASP A 191 0.78 -35.85 9.83
N ALA A 192 0.51 -35.87 8.53
CA ALA A 192 1.28 -35.10 7.55
C ALA A 192 1.16 -33.59 7.78
N ALA A 193 -0.04 -33.10 8.10
CA ALA A 193 -0.28 -31.69 8.38
C ALA A 193 0.43 -31.24 9.66
N GLN A 194 0.34 -32.02 10.74
CA GLN A 194 1.03 -31.74 12.00
C GLN A 194 2.55 -31.71 11.82
N SER A 195 3.13 -32.72 11.19
CA SER A 195 4.58 -32.84 10.96
C SER A 195 5.10 -31.72 10.04
N THR A 196 4.45 -31.52 8.89
CA THR A 196 4.82 -30.47 7.93
C THR A 196 4.67 -29.08 8.56
N GLY A 197 3.59 -28.85 9.30
CA GLY A 197 3.35 -27.60 10.01
C GLY A 197 4.46 -27.26 11.00
N SER A 198 4.88 -28.23 11.80
CA SER A 198 6.00 -28.10 12.75
C SER A 198 7.31 -27.69 12.05
N TRP A 199 7.65 -28.35 10.94
CA TRP A 199 8.82 -27.99 10.12
C TRP A 199 8.71 -26.59 9.53
N LEU A 200 7.53 -26.19 9.04
CA LEU A 200 7.30 -24.88 8.46
C LEU A 200 7.44 -23.75 9.49
N ILE A 201 7.03 -23.96 10.74
CA ILE A 201 7.26 -22.99 11.83
C ILE A 201 8.76 -22.80 12.03
N GLY A 202 9.52 -23.90 12.16
CA GLY A 202 10.97 -23.86 12.35
C GLY A 202 11.69 -23.17 11.18
N PHE A 203 11.33 -23.52 9.94
CA PHE A 203 11.87 -22.91 8.74
C PHE A 203 11.50 -21.42 8.63
N GLY A 204 10.25 -21.07 8.93
CA GLY A 204 9.76 -19.70 8.95
C GLY A 204 10.52 -18.82 9.94
N PHE A 205 10.85 -19.35 11.12
CA PHE A 205 11.68 -18.65 12.10
C PHE A 205 13.11 -18.42 11.59
N ILE A 206 13.74 -19.42 10.97
CA ILE A 206 15.06 -19.27 10.35
C ILE A 206 15.03 -18.19 9.26
N LEU A 207 14.02 -18.22 8.39
CA LEU A 207 13.82 -17.20 7.37
C LEU A 207 13.62 -15.80 7.97
N PHE A 208 12.89 -15.69 9.07
CA PHE A 208 12.71 -14.43 9.79
C PHE A 208 14.04 -13.87 10.30
N VAL A 209 14.86 -14.68 10.98
CA VAL A 209 16.18 -14.27 11.48
C VAL A 209 17.13 -13.93 10.34
N ALA A 210 17.19 -14.77 9.30
CA ALA A 210 18.02 -14.54 8.12
C ALA A 210 17.59 -13.27 7.36
N GLY A 211 16.29 -13.06 7.22
CA GLY A 211 15.68 -11.87 6.62
C GLY A 211 16.00 -10.60 7.41
N GLY A 212 15.88 -10.63 8.74
CA GLY A 212 16.27 -9.53 9.62
C GLY A 212 17.76 -9.19 9.49
N ARG A 213 18.63 -10.20 9.46
CA ARG A 213 20.08 -10.01 9.22
C ARG A 213 20.36 -9.43 7.84
N ARG A 214 19.64 -9.87 6.81
CA ARG A 214 19.77 -9.32 5.45
C ARG A 214 19.32 -7.87 5.39
N ALA A 215 18.18 -7.53 6.00
CA ALA A 215 17.68 -6.16 6.07
C ALA A 215 18.67 -5.19 6.75
N TYR A 216 19.42 -5.70 7.73
CA TYR A 216 20.49 -4.93 8.37
C TYR A 216 21.69 -4.67 7.44
N LYS A 217 22.05 -5.65 6.60
CA LYS A 217 23.27 -5.61 5.78
C LYS A 217 23.08 -5.07 4.35
N ASP A 218 21.90 -5.22 3.76
CA ASP A 218 21.65 -4.94 2.34
C ASP A 218 20.71 -3.72 2.18
N ALA A 219 21.21 -2.67 1.52
CA ALA A 219 20.47 -1.44 1.30
C ALA A 219 19.23 -1.63 0.41
N SER A 220 19.27 -2.59 -0.53
CA SER A 220 18.13 -2.89 -1.41
C SER A 220 17.01 -3.59 -0.64
N ALA A 221 17.37 -4.60 0.18
CA ALA A 221 16.41 -5.29 1.05
C ALA A 221 15.79 -4.34 2.09
N ARG A 222 16.59 -3.42 2.65
CA ARG A 222 16.10 -2.36 3.56
C ARG A 222 15.11 -1.43 2.88
N ARG A 223 15.33 -1.05 1.62
CA ARG A 223 14.41 -0.17 0.87
C ARG A 223 13.03 -0.81 0.69
N THR A 224 12.96 -2.10 0.37
CA THR A 224 11.68 -2.81 0.19
C THR A 224 10.90 -2.94 1.51
N ILE A 225 11.59 -3.31 2.60
CA ILE A 225 10.98 -3.38 3.93
C ILE A 225 10.58 -1.98 4.43
N GLY A 226 11.37 -0.97 4.07
CA GLY A 226 11.14 0.43 4.40
C GLY A 226 9.79 0.97 3.92
N ILE A 227 9.27 0.53 2.77
CA ILE A 227 7.96 1.01 2.28
C ILE A 227 6.82 0.60 3.22
N LEU A 228 6.81 -0.66 3.69
CA LEU A 228 5.81 -1.12 4.66
C LEU A 228 5.96 -0.39 6.00
N TRP A 229 7.21 -0.16 6.40
CA TRP A 229 7.54 0.58 7.61
C TRP A 229 7.12 2.05 7.52
N ASP A 230 7.27 2.70 6.37
CA ASP A 230 6.87 4.10 6.13
C ASP A 230 5.35 4.26 6.27
N VAL A 231 4.56 3.32 5.77
CA VAL A 231 3.11 3.32 5.96
C VAL A 231 2.75 3.13 7.43
N GLY A 232 3.42 2.19 8.13
CA GLY A 232 3.17 1.92 9.55
C GLY A 232 3.59 3.07 10.47
N THR A 233 4.73 3.72 10.19
CA THR A 233 5.32 4.80 10.99
C THR A 233 4.93 6.20 10.53
N PHE A 234 4.02 6.30 9.57
CA PHE A 234 3.35 7.55 9.23
C PHE A 234 2.30 7.94 10.29
N TRP A 235 1.68 6.96 10.94
CA TRP A 235 0.59 7.21 11.89
C TRP A 235 1.11 7.52 13.30
N PRO A 236 0.48 8.46 14.03
CA PRO A 236 0.95 8.85 15.37
C PRO A 236 0.86 7.69 16.36
N ARG A 237 1.71 7.72 17.39
CA ARG A 237 1.77 6.65 18.42
C ARG A 237 0.51 6.54 19.28
N ALA A 238 -0.44 7.46 19.12
CA ALA A 238 -1.70 7.50 19.85
C ALA A 238 -2.49 6.17 19.79
N ALA A 239 -2.28 5.35 18.75
CA ALA A 239 -2.98 4.08 18.60
C ALA A 239 -2.37 2.92 19.42
N HIS A 240 -1.06 2.95 19.76
CA HIS A 240 -0.42 1.88 20.54
C HIS A 240 0.92 2.33 21.15
N PRO A 241 1.17 2.12 22.46
CA PRO A 241 2.40 2.58 23.13
C PRO A 241 3.68 1.95 22.55
N PHE A 242 3.60 0.72 22.01
CA PHE A 242 4.72 0.06 21.34
C PHE A 242 4.80 0.33 19.83
N ALA A 243 3.94 1.21 19.28
CA ALA A 243 4.12 1.65 17.90
C ALA A 243 5.49 2.32 17.75
N PRO A 244 6.20 2.11 16.62
CA PRO A 244 7.50 2.73 16.42
C PRO A 244 7.36 4.27 16.38
N PRO A 245 8.44 5.02 16.61
CA PRO A 245 8.43 6.48 16.47
C PRO A 245 7.87 6.89 15.10
N CYS A 246 6.90 7.81 15.12
CA CYS A 246 6.28 8.31 13.91
C CYS A 246 7.16 9.40 13.30
N TYR A 247 7.61 9.21 12.05
CA TYR A 247 8.43 10.23 11.41
C TYR A 247 7.57 11.42 10.94
N ALA A 248 6.27 11.23 10.71
CA ALA A 248 5.35 12.28 10.29
C ALA A 248 5.09 13.32 11.40
N GLU A 249 5.19 12.92 12.68
CA GLU A 249 5.13 13.84 13.84
C GLU A 249 6.21 14.93 13.78
N ARG A 250 7.31 14.68 13.06
CA ARG A 250 8.34 15.69 12.75
C ARG A 250 8.20 16.25 11.35
N ALA A 251 8.13 15.39 10.33
CA ALA A 251 8.21 15.80 8.93
C ALA A 251 7.04 16.70 8.50
N VAL A 252 5.83 16.45 9.00
CA VAL A 252 4.64 17.20 8.60
C VAL A 252 4.63 18.61 9.21
N PRO A 253 4.84 18.80 10.54
CA PRO A 253 4.94 20.13 11.12
C PRO A 253 6.14 20.93 10.60
N ASP A 254 7.31 20.30 10.39
CA ASP A 254 8.50 20.98 9.85
C ASP A 254 8.24 21.52 8.44
N LEU A 255 7.56 20.73 7.58
CA LEU A 255 7.19 21.15 6.23
C LEU A 255 6.16 22.29 6.26
N ALA A 256 5.13 22.19 7.11
CA ALA A 256 4.10 23.23 7.28
C ALA A 256 4.69 24.54 7.81
N SER A 257 5.60 24.45 8.80
CA SER A 257 6.31 25.58 9.39
C SER A 257 7.20 26.27 8.35
N ARG A 258 7.97 25.49 7.56
CA ARG A 258 8.81 26.03 6.49
C ARG A 258 7.99 26.76 5.42
N MET A 259 6.87 26.19 4.99
CA MET A 259 5.96 26.84 4.03
C MET A 259 5.40 28.14 4.62
N SER A 260 4.92 28.10 5.86
CA SER A 260 4.35 29.28 6.54
C SER A 260 5.39 30.38 6.70
N ALA A 261 6.57 30.07 7.24
CA ALA A 261 7.66 31.01 7.44
C ALA A 261 8.13 31.66 6.13
N TRP A 262 8.24 30.89 5.05
CA TRP A 262 8.63 31.43 3.75
C TRP A 262 7.54 32.36 3.17
N THR A 263 6.27 31.97 3.27
CA THR A 263 5.17 32.82 2.79
C THR A 263 4.97 34.09 3.61
N SER A 264 5.28 34.07 4.92
CA SER A 264 5.22 35.26 5.77
C SER A 264 6.35 36.26 5.47
N THR A 265 7.55 35.78 5.15
CA THR A 265 8.68 36.63 4.77
C THR A 265 8.65 37.04 3.30
N THR A 266 7.77 36.43 2.49
CA THR A 266 7.61 36.73 1.07
C THR A 266 6.16 37.13 0.76
N PRO A 267 5.75 38.40 0.97
CA PRO A 267 4.35 38.83 0.92
C PRO A 267 3.59 38.55 -0.39
N ARG A 268 4.31 38.35 -1.51
CA ARG A 268 3.76 37.94 -2.81
C ARG A 268 4.25 36.58 -3.31
N GLY A 269 5.07 35.88 -2.53
CA GLY A 269 5.58 34.55 -2.86
C GLY A 269 4.48 33.50 -2.97
N ARG A 270 4.59 32.63 -3.96
CA ARG A 270 3.69 31.49 -4.16
C ARG A 270 4.52 30.23 -4.26
N LEU A 271 3.97 29.11 -3.81
CA LEU A 271 4.71 27.85 -3.69
C LEU A 271 4.01 26.74 -4.49
N VAL A 272 4.80 25.97 -5.23
CA VAL A 272 4.37 24.66 -5.75
C VAL A 272 5.03 23.59 -4.89
N ILE A 273 4.23 22.78 -4.22
CA ILE A 273 4.71 21.66 -3.41
C ILE A 273 4.59 20.38 -4.23
N SER A 274 5.75 19.78 -4.51
CA SER A 274 5.88 18.59 -5.33
C SER A 274 6.04 17.35 -4.44
N GLY A 275 5.15 16.37 -4.56
CA GLY A 275 5.15 15.15 -3.74
C GLY A 275 5.06 13.88 -4.59
N HIS A 276 6.16 13.11 -4.61
CA HIS A 276 6.20 11.76 -5.20
C HIS A 276 5.81 10.71 -4.17
N SER A 277 4.98 9.72 -4.54
CA SER A 277 4.74 8.55 -3.69
C SER A 277 4.35 8.94 -2.25
N GLN A 278 5.04 8.44 -1.22
CA GLN A 278 4.85 8.82 0.19
C GLN A 278 4.99 10.34 0.43
N GLY A 279 5.80 11.04 -0.36
CA GLY A 279 5.90 12.50 -0.35
C GLY A 279 4.59 13.21 -0.69
N SER A 280 3.70 12.59 -1.48
CA SER A 280 2.35 13.14 -1.73
C SER A 280 1.47 13.11 -0.47
N VAL A 281 1.62 12.09 0.36
CA VAL A 281 0.91 11.93 1.64
C VAL A 281 1.40 12.98 2.63
N LEU A 282 2.72 13.18 2.72
CA LEU A 282 3.32 14.22 3.54
C LEU A 282 2.92 15.62 3.08
N ALA A 283 2.93 15.87 1.77
CA ALA A 283 2.54 17.16 1.21
C ALA A 283 1.07 17.49 1.51
N ALA A 284 0.15 16.55 1.26
CA ALA A 284 -1.26 16.71 1.62
C ALA A 284 -1.44 16.98 3.12
N SER A 285 -0.78 16.20 3.97
CA SER A 285 -0.84 16.33 5.42
C SER A 285 -0.31 17.68 5.92
N ALA A 286 0.79 18.17 5.34
CA ALA A 286 1.38 19.45 5.72
C ALA A 286 0.51 20.63 5.26
N VAL A 287 -0.08 20.52 4.07
CA VAL A 287 -1.00 21.54 3.53
C VAL A 287 -2.26 21.67 4.38
N TRP A 288 -2.80 20.57 4.94
CA TRP A 288 -3.90 20.64 5.92
C TRP A 288 -3.53 21.42 7.18
N GLN A 289 -2.26 21.44 7.60
CA GLN A 289 -1.82 22.18 8.78
C GLN A 289 -1.51 23.66 8.51
N LEU A 290 -1.57 24.11 7.26
CA LEU A 290 -1.33 25.51 6.92
C LEU A 290 -2.51 26.41 7.33
N PRO A 291 -2.25 27.66 7.78
CA PRO A 291 -3.29 28.68 7.87
C PRO A 291 -3.95 28.92 6.51
N ASP A 292 -5.26 29.21 6.50
CA ASP A 292 -6.03 29.38 5.24
C ASP A 292 -5.44 30.43 4.29
N ALA A 293 -4.87 31.52 4.84
CA ALA A 293 -4.22 32.56 4.05
C ALA A 293 -2.96 32.04 3.32
N THR A 294 -2.20 31.16 3.95
CA THR A 294 -1.04 30.49 3.34
C THR A 294 -1.48 29.42 2.36
N ARG A 295 -2.51 28.63 2.70
CA ARG A 295 -3.01 27.53 1.87
C ARG A 295 -3.48 28.00 0.49
N ARG A 296 -4.12 29.18 0.41
CA ARG A 296 -4.52 29.83 -0.86
C ARG A 296 -3.35 30.30 -1.74
N ARG A 297 -2.12 30.22 -1.27
CA ARG A 297 -0.89 30.60 -2.02
C ARG A 297 -0.01 29.40 -2.36
N VAL A 298 -0.53 28.21 -2.08
CA VAL A 298 0.15 26.93 -2.32
C VAL A 298 -0.62 26.18 -3.41
N ALA A 299 0.12 25.72 -4.41
CA ALA A 299 -0.30 24.71 -5.36
C ALA A 299 0.31 23.36 -5.00
N LEU A 300 -0.42 22.28 -5.30
CA LEU A 300 0.01 20.92 -5.04
C LEU A 300 0.25 20.17 -6.35
N LEU A 301 1.42 19.53 -6.48
CA LEU A 301 1.76 18.64 -7.57
C LEU A 301 2.08 17.26 -6.99
N THR A 302 1.13 16.34 -7.06
CA THR A 302 1.33 14.95 -6.63
C THR A 302 1.59 14.04 -7.83
N TYR A 303 2.34 12.97 -7.63
CA TYR A 303 2.59 12.00 -8.71
C TYR A 303 3.05 10.66 -8.16
N GLY A 304 2.69 9.59 -8.86
CA GLY A 304 2.79 8.24 -8.31
C GLY A 304 2.10 8.13 -6.95
N SER A 305 0.99 8.85 -6.75
CA SER A 305 0.43 9.10 -5.42
C SER A 305 -0.40 7.91 -4.89
N PRO A 306 -0.09 7.37 -3.69
CA PRO A 306 -0.90 6.35 -3.04
C PRO A 306 -2.08 6.94 -2.23
N LEU A 307 -2.37 8.24 -2.37
CA LEU A 307 -3.39 8.95 -1.58
C LEU A 307 -4.74 8.27 -1.62
N GLU A 308 -5.28 7.98 -2.81
CA GLU A 308 -6.52 7.23 -2.94
C GLU A 308 -6.26 5.72 -2.83
N ARG A 309 -5.39 5.20 -3.70
CA ARG A 309 -5.22 3.77 -3.96
C ARG A 309 -4.80 2.95 -2.73
N LEU A 310 -4.13 3.56 -1.77
CA LEU A 310 -3.77 2.96 -0.49
C LEU A 310 -4.43 3.70 0.68
N TYR A 311 -4.04 4.96 0.92
CA TYR A 311 -4.42 5.66 2.14
C TYR A 311 -5.94 5.90 2.24
N GLY A 312 -6.58 6.30 1.14
CA GLY A 312 -8.03 6.56 1.13
C GLY A 312 -8.88 5.32 1.29
N ARG A 313 -8.38 4.15 0.88
CA ARG A 313 -9.09 2.88 1.08
C ARG A 313 -8.92 2.32 2.49
N TRP A 314 -7.72 2.39 3.06
CA TRP A 314 -7.41 1.83 4.38
C TRP A 314 -7.75 2.78 5.54
N PHE A 315 -7.66 4.09 5.29
CA PHE A 315 -7.85 5.17 6.28
C PHE A 315 -8.79 6.26 5.73
N PRO A 316 -10.04 5.90 5.34
CA PRO A 316 -10.97 6.81 4.67
C PRO A 316 -11.35 8.03 5.52
N ALA A 317 -11.26 7.95 6.85
CA ALA A 317 -11.51 9.09 7.73
C ALA A 317 -10.51 10.25 7.51
N TYR A 318 -9.29 9.95 7.05
CA TYR A 318 -8.22 10.94 6.85
C TYR A 318 -7.96 11.22 5.37
N PHE A 319 -7.96 10.19 4.54
CA PHE A 319 -7.63 10.29 3.11
C PHE A 319 -8.77 9.82 2.20
N GLY A 320 -10.00 9.71 2.71
CA GLY A 320 -11.16 9.37 1.87
C GLY A 320 -11.58 10.52 0.95
N PRO A 321 -12.59 10.29 0.10
CA PRO A 321 -13.08 11.30 -0.84
C PRO A 321 -13.47 12.62 -0.19
N GLY A 322 -14.12 12.59 0.98
CA GLY A 322 -14.50 13.80 1.73
C GLY A 322 -13.30 14.67 2.12
N PRO A 323 -12.33 14.16 2.90
CA PRO A 323 -11.10 14.89 3.23
C PRO A 323 -10.30 15.35 2.00
N LEU A 324 -10.17 14.53 0.96
CA LEU A 324 -9.44 14.89 -0.27
C LEU A 324 -10.16 15.98 -1.07
N LEU A 325 -11.51 15.97 -1.10
CA LEU A 325 -12.30 17.06 -1.67
C LEU A 325 -12.16 18.35 -0.85
N GLY A 326 -12.10 18.23 0.47
CA GLY A 326 -11.77 19.33 1.36
C GLY A 326 -10.39 19.93 1.04
N LEU A 327 -9.38 19.07 0.83
CA LEU A 327 -8.04 19.50 0.40
C LEU A 327 -8.12 20.27 -0.91
N HIS A 328 -8.73 19.68 -1.95
CA HIS A 328 -8.88 20.30 -3.27
C HIS A 328 -9.54 21.68 -3.21
N ARG A 329 -10.61 21.84 -2.42
CA ARG A 329 -11.30 23.12 -2.24
C ARG A 329 -10.49 24.17 -1.46
N SER A 330 -9.49 23.74 -0.70
CA SER A 330 -8.76 24.59 0.23
C SER A 330 -7.40 25.06 -0.30
N VAL A 331 -6.81 24.34 -1.26
CA VAL A 331 -5.61 24.73 -2.00
C VAL A 331 -5.97 25.59 -3.20
N HIS A 332 -5.01 26.36 -3.71
CA HIS A 332 -5.27 27.18 -4.90
C HIS A 332 -5.51 26.33 -6.14
N CYS A 333 -4.61 25.38 -6.39
CA CYS A 333 -4.72 24.43 -7.49
C CYS A 333 -3.97 23.14 -7.17
N TRP A 334 -4.42 22.03 -7.75
CA TRP A 334 -3.83 20.72 -7.54
C TRP A 334 -3.82 19.93 -8.85
N ARG A 335 -2.65 19.35 -9.18
CA ARG A 335 -2.49 18.34 -10.22
C ARG A 335 -1.90 17.05 -9.66
N ASN A 336 -2.44 15.92 -10.09
CA ASN A 336 -1.92 14.58 -9.80
C ASN A 336 -1.54 13.87 -11.10
N LEU A 337 -0.29 13.44 -11.23
CA LEU A 337 0.19 12.68 -12.40
C LEU A 337 0.25 11.18 -12.08
N TRP A 338 -0.30 10.35 -12.96
CA TRP A 338 -0.32 8.91 -12.73
C TRP A 338 -0.15 8.09 -14.00
N ARG A 339 0.44 6.89 -13.88
CA ARG A 339 0.63 5.93 -14.97
C ARG A 339 -0.14 4.64 -14.69
N ALA A 340 -0.67 4.01 -15.74
CA ALA A 340 -1.33 2.71 -15.62
C ALA A 340 -0.36 1.55 -15.29
N THR A 341 0.93 1.77 -15.47
CA THR A 341 2.04 0.86 -15.15
C THR A 341 2.54 1.00 -13.71
N ASP A 342 2.09 2.01 -12.97
CA ASP A 342 2.49 2.25 -11.59
C ASP A 342 1.72 1.31 -10.65
N PRO A 343 2.39 0.43 -9.88
CA PRO A 343 1.73 -0.49 -8.95
C PRO A 343 1.31 0.18 -7.63
N ILE A 344 1.77 1.39 -7.34
CA ILE A 344 1.56 2.08 -6.05
C ILE A 344 0.66 3.30 -6.25
N GLY A 345 1.04 4.15 -7.21
CA GLY A 345 0.34 5.37 -7.56
C GLY A 345 -0.95 5.13 -8.34
N GLY A 346 -1.84 6.12 -8.34
CA GLY A 346 -3.06 6.11 -9.12
C GLY A 346 -3.76 7.47 -9.15
N PRO A 347 -4.95 7.56 -9.78
CA PRO A 347 -5.79 8.74 -9.71
C PRO A 347 -6.30 8.96 -8.28
N VAL A 348 -6.46 10.23 -7.86
CA VAL A 348 -6.94 10.60 -6.52
C VAL A 348 -8.47 10.58 -6.42
N ARG A 349 -9.20 10.70 -7.54
CA ARG A 349 -10.67 10.49 -7.63
C ARG A 349 -11.50 11.39 -6.70
N ILE A 350 -11.34 12.71 -6.83
CA ILE A 350 -11.89 13.71 -5.90
C ILE A 350 -13.34 14.16 -6.25
N GLY A 351 -13.77 13.89 -7.48
CA GLY A 351 -15.14 13.99 -8.01
C GLY A 351 -15.36 12.86 -9.01
N ALA A 352 -16.57 12.66 -9.55
CA ALA A 352 -16.96 11.53 -10.40
C ALA A 352 -15.84 11.04 -11.35
N ASP A 353 -15.69 9.71 -11.48
CA ASP A 353 -14.64 9.07 -12.27
C ASP A 353 -14.76 9.42 -13.78
N PRO A 354 -13.81 10.18 -14.39
CA PRO A 354 -12.75 11.03 -13.83
C PRO A 354 -13.09 12.53 -13.82
N ASP A 355 -12.72 13.24 -12.73
CA ASP A 355 -12.75 14.70 -12.64
C ASP A 355 -11.46 15.26 -13.28
N PRO A 356 -11.55 15.91 -14.47
CA PRO A 356 -10.38 16.39 -15.19
C PRO A 356 -9.64 17.53 -14.45
N GLY A 357 -10.20 18.04 -13.36
CA GLY A 357 -9.64 19.14 -12.58
C GLY A 357 -8.45 18.77 -11.68
N VAL A 358 -8.15 17.49 -11.41
CA VAL A 358 -6.99 17.12 -10.57
C VAL A 358 -6.13 16.05 -11.21
N ASP A 359 -6.72 14.96 -11.69
CA ASP A 359 -5.98 13.82 -12.21
C ASP A 359 -5.59 14.02 -13.69
N ARG A 360 -4.29 14.10 -13.99
CA ARG A 360 -3.73 14.08 -15.34
C ARG A 360 -3.12 12.70 -15.61
N GLY A 361 -3.83 11.89 -16.38
CA GLY A 361 -3.37 10.56 -16.79
C GLY A 361 -4.50 9.68 -17.33
N PRO A 362 -4.21 8.40 -17.64
CA PRO A 362 -2.91 7.76 -17.47
C PRO A 362 -1.87 8.38 -18.42
N LEU A 363 -0.69 8.73 -17.90
CA LEU A 363 0.44 9.13 -18.73
C LEU A 363 0.95 7.93 -19.53
N LYS A 364 1.44 8.18 -20.75
CA LYS A 364 2.06 7.15 -21.58
C LYS A 364 3.32 6.63 -20.92
N ASP A 365 3.40 5.31 -20.75
CA ASP A 365 4.58 4.63 -20.23
C ASP A 365 4.71 3.25 -20.90
N PRO A 366 5.71 3.05 -21.76
CA PRO A 366 6.86 3.93 -22.04
C PRO A 366 6.47 5.21 -22.80
N LEU A 367 7.30 6.26 -22.76
CA LEU A 367 7.02 7.53 -23.44
C LEU A 367 6.91 7.36 -24.97
N ALA A 368 7.76 6.50 -25.54
CA ALA A 368 7.67 6.05 -26.93
C ALA A 368 7.57 4.53 -26.99
N TYR A 369 6.77 4.05 -27.95
CA TYR A 369 6.65 2.62 -28.19
C TYR A 369 7.96 2.04 -28.67
N GLY A 370 8.48 2.47 -29.81
CA GLY A 370 9.73 2.00 -30.37
C GLY A 370 10.83 3.05 -30.26
N ARG A 371 11.86 2.88 -31.10
CA ARG A 371 12.87 3.92 -31.33
C ARG A 371 12.26 5.00 -32.22
N THR A 372 12.58 6.25 -31.94
CA THR A 372 12.26 7.40 -32.79
C THR A 372 13.52 8.19 -33.09
N THR A 373 13.47 9.14 -34.03
CA THR A 373 14.61 10.04 -34.30
C THR A 373 15.01 10.87 -33.08
N ARG A 374 14.04 11.22 -32.22
CA ARG A 374 14.28 11.94 -30.96
C ARG A 374 14.70 11.02 -29.81
N LEU A 375 14.25 9.76 -29.81
CA LEU A 375 14.51 8.74 -28.79
C LEU A 375 15.08 7.49 -29.45
N PRO A 376 16.39 7.48 -29.79
CA PRO A 376 17.00 6.40 -30.59
C PRO A 376 17.18 5.10 -29.80
N LEU A 377 17.11 5.16 -28.47
CA LEU A 377 17.15 3.98 -27.60
C LEU A 377 15.73 3.51 -27.27
N PRO A 378 15.50 2.20 -27.05
CA PRO A 378 14.19 1.72 -26.63
C PRO A 378 13.84 2.30 -25.26
N GLU A 379 12.77 3.10 -25.21
CA GLU A 379 12.36 3.74 -23.96
C GLU A 379 12.01 2.70 -22.88
N PRO A 380 12.46 2.89 -21.64
CA PRO A 380 12.12 2.00 -20.53
C PRO A 380 10.66 2.17 -20.12
N ILE A 381 10.11 1.14 -19.48
CA ILE A 381 8.81 1.20 -18.81
C ILE A 381 9.10 1.59 -17.37
N LEU A 382 8.74 2.81 -16.99
CA LEU A 382 9.21 3.47 -15.77
C LEU A 382 8.35 3.13 -14.55
N GLY A 383 7.06 2.85 -14.74
CA GLY A 383 6.12 2.53 -13.67
C GLY A 383 6.08 3.64 -12.62
N HIS A 384 6.49 3.30 -11.39
CA HIS A 384 6.49 4.21 -10.24
C HIS A 384 7.64 5.23 -10.21
N SER A 385 8.65 5.08 -11.07
CA SER A 385 9.88 5.88 -11.04
C SER A 385 9.86 7.02 -12.07
N ASP A 386 10.75 8.00 -11.92
CA ASP A 386 11.09 8.99 -12.95
C ASP A 386 9.89 9.73 -13.58
N TYR A 387 8.92 10.12 -12.76
CA TYR A 387 7.84 11.01 -13.18
C TYR A 387 8.36 12.40 -13.56
N GLN A 388 9.42 12.88 -12.91
CA GLN A 388 10.01 14.19 -13.18
C GLN A 388 10.69 14.29 -14.55
N ALA A 389 11.07 13.14 -15.14
CA ALA A 389 11.61 13.07 -16.50
C ALA A 389 10.51 13.11 -17.58
N ASP A 390 9.25 12.90 -17.19
CA ASP A 390 8.11 12.97 -18.10
C ASP A 390 7.82 14.43 -18.48
N PRO A 391 7.66 14.77 -19.78
CA PRO A 391 7.32 16.14 -20.19
C PRO A 391 6.07 16.68 -19.50
N ALA A 392 5.09 15.80 -19.21
CA ALA A 392 3.86 16.20 -18.52
C ALA A 392 4.11 16.75 -17.11
N PHE A 393 5.25 16.41 -16.47
CA PHE A 393 5.64 16.99 -15.18
C PHE A 393 6.04 18.46 -15.32
N ALA A 394 6.84 18.80 -16.33
CA ALA A 394 7.24 20.17 -16.58
C ALA A 394 6.03 21.03 -16.95
N ASP A 395 5.15 20.51 -17.82
CA ASP A 395 3.89 21.17 -18.21
C ASP A 395 3.02 21.43 -16.98
N ALA A 396 2.72 20.39 -16.19
CA ALA A 396 1.86 20.52 -15.01
C ALA A 396 2.45 21.50 -13.98
N ARG A 397 3.78 21.53 -13.83
CA ARG A 397 4.44 22.51 -12.96
C ARG A 397 4.27 23.93 -13.50
N ALA A 398 4.42 24.14 -14.80
CA ALA A 398 4.24 25.43 -15.44
C ALA A 398 2.79 25.91 -15.33
N ASP A 399 1.82 25.04 -15.65
CA ASP A 399 0.39 25.31 -15.52
C ASP A 399 0.03 25.76 -14.09
N LEU A 400 0.55 25.04 -13.08
CA LEU A 400 0.32 25.39 -11.67
C LEU A 400 0.94 26.75 -11.30
N LEU A 401 2.11 27.10 -11.83
CA LEU A 401 2.74 28.40 -11.61
C LEU A 401 1.96 29.54 -12.28
N GLU A 402 1.44 29.31 -13.48
CA GLU A 402 0.60 30.28 -14.19
C GLU A 402 -0.76 30.47 -13.50
N GLU A 403 -1.40 29.38 -13.09
CA GLU A 403 -2.67 29.39 -12.37
C GLU A 403 -2.53 30.05 -11.00
N LEU A 404 -1.42 29.80 -10.31
CA LEU A 404 -1.07 30.55 -9.11
C LEU A 404 -0.95 32.05 -9.39
N GLY A 405 -0.86 32.53 -10.63
CA GLY A 405 -0.82 33.96 -10.96
C GLY A 405 0.61 34.47 -11.18
N PRO A 406 0.78 35.52 -12.00
CA PRO A 406 2.05 35.80 -12.67
C PRO A 406 3.20 36.11 -11.71
N LEU A 407 4.39 35.59 -12.06
CA LEU A 407 5.69 35.87 -11.42
C LEU A 407 6.11 37.34 -11.46
N VAL A 408 5.41 38.18 -12.23
CA VAL A 408 5.75 39.57 -12.49
C VAL A 408 4.49 40.41 -12.32
N PRO A 409 4.52 41.54 -11.57
CA PRO A 409 3.44 42.50 -11.65
C PRO A 409 3.29 42.90 -13.11
N ARG A 410 2.10 42.75 -13.70
CA ARG A 410 1.79 43.51 -14.91
C ARG A 410 2.09 44.97 -14.56
N GLN A 411 3.18 45.52 -15.10
CA GLN A 411 3.36 46.97 -15.08
C GLN A 411 2.07 47.51 -15.68
N ALA A 412 1.34 48.27 -14.87
CA ALA A 412 0.18 48.99 -15.34
C ALA A 412 0.61 49.66 -16.64
N GLU A 413 -0.06 49.29 -17.74
CA GLU A 413 0.15 49.90 -19.04
C GLU A 413 0.26 51.40 -18.81
N ALA A 414 1.44 51.92 -19.16
CA ALA A 414 1.68 53.34 -19.13
C ALA A 414 0.53 53.98 -19.89
N ARG A 415 -0.39 54.63 -19.17
CA ARG A 415 -1.26 55.65 -19.73
C ARG A 415 -0.33 56.69 -20.28
N THR A 416 0.05 56.51 -21.54
CA THR A 416 0.62 57.55 -22.38
C THR A 416 -0.52 58.54 -22.52
N GLN A 417 -0.61 59.46 -21.57
CA GLN A 417 -1.22 60.75 -21.81
C GLN A 417 -0.42 61.35 -22.96
N LYS A 418 -0.92 61.15 -24.18
CA LYS A 418 -0.68 62.06 -25.30
C LYS A 418 -1.23 63.42 -24.85
N GLY A 419 -0.39 64.18 -24.15
CA GLY A 419 -0.61 65.55 -23.75
C GLY A 419 0.40 66.44 -24.46
N THR A 420 -0.04 66.99 -25.59
CA THR A 420 0.34 68.29 -26.16
C THR A 420 1.82 68.54 -26.53
N SER A 421 2.04 68.51 -27.84
CA SER A 421 3.10 69.24 -28.54
C SER A 421 3.02 70.75 -28.24
N GLY A 422 3.96 71.26 -27.44
CA GLY A 422 4.25 72.69 -27.31
C GLY A 422 5.37 73.09 -28.27
N ARG A 423 5.07 74.06 -29.14
CA ARG A 423 5.94 74.64 -30.16
C ARG A 423 7.14 75.40 -29.57
N SER A 424 8.24 75.37 -30.31
CA SER A 424 9.37 76.30 -30.25
C SER A 424 8.95 77.71 -30.70
N SER A 425 9.40 78.74 -29.96
CA SER A 425 9.99 80.00 -30.45
C SER A 425 10.12 81.01 -29.31
N GLY A 426 11.33 81.57 -29.09
CA GLY A 426 11.58 82.67 -28.15
C GLY A 426 12.90 82.53 -27.42
#